data_AF-M5C0Y0-F1
#
_entry.id   AF-M5C0Y0-F1
#
_cell.length_a   1.000
_cell.length_b   1.000
_cell.length_c   1.000
_cell.angle_alpha   90.00
_cell.angle_beta   90.00
_cell.angle_gamma   90.00
#
_symmetry.space_group_name_H-M   'P 1'
#
loop_
_entity.id
_entity.type
_entity.pdbx_description
1 polymer ?
#
loop_
_entity_poly.entity_id
_entity_poly.type
_entity_poly.pdbx_seq_one_letter_code
_entity_poly.pdbx_strand_id
1 'polypeptide(L)'
;MNYAKAIKLLYRVENPEMVQAFQGDTERLERELERMARRKFKYCVSMQRYAKFNKVEQENAEFLLRAYPDLQIAYLDEEPAKEGSEPRVFSSLIDGHSELNPETKKRTPKFRIELPGNPIIGDGKSDNQNHAVIFHRGEYLQVVDANQDNYLEECIKIRNVLGEFEEYNMSSQSPYGQGGHKEFAKDPVAILGAREYIFSENIGILGDIAAGKEQTFGTLSARALAFIGGKLHYGHPDFLHALFMTTRGGVSKAQKGLHLNEDIFAGMTAFARGGRIKHSEYYQCD
;
A
#
# COMPACT_ATOMS: atom_id res chain seq x y z
N MET A 1 -0.58 -8.54 -7.87
CA MET A 1 -0.22 -9.98 -8.01
C MET A 1 1.27 -10.20 -8.33
N ASN A 2 1.90 -9.34 -9.13
CA ASN A 2 3.27 -9.54 -9.59
C ASN A 2 4.33 -9.48 -8.48
N TYR A 3 4.12 -8.69 -7.41
CA TYR A 3 5.01 -8.76 -6.23
C TYR A 3 5.12 -10.14 -5.61
N ALA A 4 4.00 -10.86 -5.46
CA ALA A 4 4.03 -12.22 -4.94
C ALA A 4 4.87 -13.13 -5.84
N LYS A 5 4.71 -13.03 -7.18
CA LYS A 5 5.52 -13.77 -8.16
C LYS A 5 7.00 -13.40 -8.07
N ALA A 6 7.33 -12.11 -8.00
CA ALA A 6 8.70 -11.61 -7.87
C ALA A 6 9.36 -12.13 -6.58
N ILE A 7 8.65 -12.13 -5.46
CA ILE A 7 9.16 -12.67 -4.19
C ILE A 7 9.43 -14.17 -4.29
N LYS A 8 8.51 -14.95 -4.90
CA LYS A 8 8.74 -16.39 -5.13
C LYS A 8 9.99 -16.62 -5.99
N LEU A 9 10.15 -15.84 -7.06
CA LEU A 9 11.30 -15.94 -7.96
C LEU A 9 12.61 -15.60 -7.24
N LEU A 10 12.66 -14.46 -6.53
CA LEU A 10 13.82 -14.04 -5.76
C LEU A 10 14.19 -15.08 -4.69
N TYR A 11 13.20 -15.55 -3.91
CA TYR A 11 13.43 -16.55 -2.87
C TYR A 11 14.01 -17.85 -3.45
N ARG A 12 13.51 -18.29 -4.61
CA ARG A 12 14.03 -19.48 -5.31
C ARG A 12 15.46 -19.28 -5.82
N VAL A 13 15.77 -18.13 -6.40
CA VAL A 13 17.09 -17.83 -6.98
C VAL A 13 18.15 -17.62 -5.88
N GLU A 14 17.79 -16.95 -4.79
CA GLU A 14 18.70 -16.64 -3.69
C GLU A 14 18.96 -17.85 -2.76
N ASN A 15 18.15 -18.92 -2.85
CA ASN A 15 18.26 -20.10 -1.98
C ASN A 15 18.33 -21.41 -2.81
N PRO A 16 19.41 -21.65 -3.58
CA PRO A 16 19.53 -22.82 -4.44
C PRO A 16 19.53 -24.15 -3.66
N GLU A 17 20.07 -24.16 -2.43
CA GLU A 17 20.10 -25.33 -1.55
C GLU A 17 18.69 -25.81 -1.17
N MET A 18 17.77 -24.86 -0.95
CA MET A 18 16.37 -25.17 -0.66
C MET A 18 15.72 -25.91 -1.83
N VAL A 19 15.98 -25.47 -3.07
CA VAL A 19 15.48 -26.13 -4.28
C VAL A 19 16.04 -27.55 -4.42
N GLN A 20 17.34 -27.73 -4.12
CA GLN A 20 17.98 -29.05 -4.14
C GLN A 20 17.40 -29.98 -3.07
N ALA A 21 17.11 -29.47 -1.87
CA ALA A 21 16.55 -30.24 -0.76
C ALA A 21 15.17 -30.84 -1.08
N PHE A 22 14.39 -30.21 -1.96
CA PHE A 22 13.10 -30.75 -2.38
C PHE A 22 13.19 -31.83 -3.47
N GLN A 23 14.38 -32.13 -4.03
CA GLN A 23 14.66 -33.29 -4.92
C GLN A 23 13.63 -33.53 -6.05
N GLY A 24 12.99 -32.48 -6.57
CA GLY A 24 11.97 -32.59 -7.63
C GLY A 24 10.52 -32.66 -7.15
N ASP A 25 10.24 -32.63 -5.84
CA ASP A 25 8.91 -32.41 -5.27
C ASP A 25 8.48 -30.95 -5.49
N THR A 26 7.91 -30.72 -6.69
CA THR A 26 7.48 -29.41 -7.16
C THR A 26 6.30 -28.86 -6.36
N GLU A 27 5.40 -29.72 -5.88
CA GLU A 27 4.25 -29.28 -5.10
C GLU A 27 4.67 -28.74 -3.73
N ARG A 28 5.56 -29.45 -3.05
CA ARG A 28 6.04 -29.02 -1.73
C ARG A 28 6.90 -27.76 -1.84
N LEU A 29 7.71 -27.66 -2.89
CA LEU A 29 8.47 -26.44 -3.20
C LEU A 29 7.52 -25.26 -3.43
N GLU A 30 6.48 -25.41 -4.26
CA GLU A 30 5.54 -24.32 -4.54
C GLU A 30 4.81 -23.84 -3.28
N ARG A 31 4.41 -24.75 -2.39
CA ARG A 31 3.80 -24.40 -1.09
C ARG A 31 4.76 -23.58 -0.21
N GLU A 32 6.04 -23.90 -0.20
CA GLU A 32 7.05 -23.15 0.55
C GLU A 32 7.28 -21.75 -0.06
N LEU A 33 7.34 -21.65 -1.39
CA LEU A 33 7.41 -20.36 -2.09
C LEU A 33 6.17 -19.49 -1.81
N GLU A 34 4.96 -20.07 -1.85
CA GLU A 34 3.71 -19.41 -1.49
C GLU A 34 3.70 -18.91 -0.06
N ARG A 35 4.14 -19.74 0.89
CA ARG A 35 4.24 -19.37 2.30
C ARG A 35 5.14 -18.16 2.47
N MET A 36 6.28 -18.13 1.78
CA MET A 36 7.21 -17.01 1.85
C MET A 36 6.62 -15.73 1.24
N ALA A 37 6.02 -15.82 0.06
CA ALA A 37 5.37 -14.68 -0.59
C ALA A 37 4.24 -14.09 0.27
N ARG A 38 3.37 -14.95 0.84
CA ARG A 38 2.26 -14.54 1.73
C ARG A 38 2.73 -13.89 3.02
N ARG A 39 3.95 -14.20 3.48
CA ARG A 39 4.54 -13.57 4.68
C ARG A 39 5.07 -12.17 4.37
N LYS A 40 5.59 -11.95 3.17
CA LYS A 40 6.27 -10.71 2.77
C LYS A 40 5.38 -9.70 2.06
N PHE A 41 4.27 -10.14 1.47
CA PHE A 41 3.38 -9.28 0.70
C PHE A 41 1.92 -9.52 1.06
N LYS A 42 1.18 -8.40 1.21
CA LYS A 42 -0.26 -8.36 1.38
C LYS A 42 -0.81 -7.31 0.45
N TYR A 43 -1.89 -7.64 -0.25
CA TYR A 43 -2.58 -6.72 -1.13
C TYR A 43 -3.96 -6.42 -0.56
N CYS A 44 -4.14 -5.20 -0.06
CA CYS A 44 -5.38 -4.74 0.57
C CYS A 44 -6.04 -3.69 -0.32
N VAL A 45 -7.25 -3.97 -0.77
CA VAL A 45 -8.07 -3.02 -1.52
C VAL A 45 -9.11 -2.43 -0.59
N SER A 46 -9.16 -1.10 -0.53
CA SER A 46 -10.20 -0.40 0.20
C SER A 46 -11.44 -0.22 -0.67
N MET A 47 -12.54 -0.87 -0.28
CA MET A 47 -13.84 -0.81 -0.95
C MET A 47 -14.93 -0.44 0.07
N GLN A 48 -15.00 0.81 0.49
CA GLN A 48 -15.99 1.30 1.48
C GLN A 48 -17.41 0.78 1.23
N ARG A 49 -17.88 0.79 -0.02
CA ARG A 49 -19.26 0.44 -0.40
C ARG A 49 -19.54 -1.06 -0.55
N TYR A 50 -18.56 -1.94 -0.30
CA TYR A 50 -18.71 -3.39 -0.52
C TYR A 50 -19.98 -3.98 0.13
N ALA A 51 -20.30 -3.58 1.36
CA ALA A 51 -21.50 -4.06 2.07
C ALA A 51 -22.83 -3.71 1.36
N LYS A 52 -22.82 -2.68 0.50
CA LYS A 52 -23.95 -2.10 -0.22
C LYS A 52 -23.92 -2.44 -1.72
N PHE A 53 -23.07 -3.36 -2.15
CA PHE A 53 -22.98 -3.79 -3.55
C PHE A 53 -24.28 -4.44 -4.03
N ASN A 54 -24.63 -4.17 -5.28
CA ASN A 54 -25.70 -4.86 -5.99
C ASN A 54 -25.26 -6.28 -6.39
N LYS A 55 -26.19 -7.07 -6.95
CA LYS A 55 -25.93 -8.48 -7.29
C LYS A 55 -24.75 -8.66 -8.26
N VAL A 56 -24.65 -7.82 -9.29
CA VAL A 56 -23.58 -7.89 -10.30
C VAL A 56 -22.22 -7.52 -9.68
N GLU A 57 -22.19 -6.46 -8.88
CA GLU A 57 -20.98 -6.04 -8.15
C GLU A 57 -20.49 -7.13 -7.17
N GLN A 58 -21.42 -7.79 -6.48
CA GLN A 58 -21.09 -8.91 -5.59
C GLN A 58 -20.53 -10.12 -6.36
N GLU A 59 -21.14 -10.49 -7.48
CA GLU A 59 -20.66 -11.59 -8.33
C GLU A 59 -19.26 -11.29 -8.90
N ASN A 60 -19.00 -10.05 -9.32
CA ASN A 60 -17.69 -9.62 -9.79
C ASN A 60 -16.63 -9.64 -8.68
N ALA A 61 -16.96 -9.16 -7.48
CA ALA A 61 -16.06 -9.22 -6.33
C ALA A 61 -15.75 -10.66 -5.91
N GLU A 62 -16.76 -11.54 -5.93
CA GLU A 62 -16.58 -12.96 -5.64
C GLU A 62 -15.72 -13.66 -6.70
N PHE A 63 -15.88 -13.32 -7.98
CA PHE A 63 -14.99 -13.79 -9.04
C PHE A 63 -13.53 -13.40 -8.77
N LEU A 64 -13.28 -12.15 -8.39
CA LEU A 64 -11.94 -11.68 -8.03
C LEU A 64 -11.36 -12.44 -6.82
N LEU A 65 -12.15 -12.65 -5.77
CA LEU A 65 -11.70 -13.38 -4.58
C LEU A 65 -11.46 -14.88 -4.85
N ARG A 66 -12.12 -15.48 -5.86
CA ARG A 66 -11.82 -16.84 -6.30
C ARG A 66 -10.55 -16.92 -7.13
N ALA A 67 -10.35 -15.96 -8.03
CA ALA A 67 -9.13 -15.89 -8.85
C ALA A 67 -7.89 -15.52 -8.03
N TYR A 68 -8.06 -14.67 -7.02
CA TYR A 68 -7.00 -14.13 -6.17
C TYR A 68 -7.37 -14.26 -4.69
N PRO A 69 -7.27 -15.46 -4.11
CA PRO A 69 -7.78 -15.72 -2.77
C PRO A 69 -7.02 -15.00 -1.65
N ASP A 70 -5.79 -14.59 -1.92
CA ASP A 70 -4.96 -13.80 -0.98
C ASP A 70 -5.20 -12.29 -1.09
N LEU A 71 -6.04 -11.83 -2.02
CA LEU A 71 -6.52 -10.45 -2.10
C LEU A 71 -7.39 -10.14 -0.89
N GLN A 72 -7.06 -9.06 -0.18
CA GLN A 72 -7.82 -8.62 0.97
C GLN A 72 -8.70 -7.43 0.56
N ILE A 73 -9.97 -7.45 0.99
CA ILE A 73 -10.90 -6.34 0.78
C ILE A 73 -11.25 -5.76 2.15
N ALA A 74 -10.85 -4.51 2.38
CA ALA A 74 -11.26 -3.71 3.51
C ALA A 74 -12.52 -2.93 3.13
N TYR A 75 -13.56 -2.96 3.96
CA TYR A 75 -14.81 -2.25 3.69
C TYR A 75 -15.47 -1.73 4.97
N LEU A 76 -16.47 -0.86 4.81
CA LEU A 76 -17.26 -0.37 5.91
C LEU A 76 -18.52 -1.23 6.09
N ASP A 77 -18.66 -1.75 7.30
CA ASP A 77 -19.85 -2.47 7.77
C ASP A 77 -20.60 -1.59 8.77
N GLU A 78 -21.93 -1.70 8.81
CA GLU A 78 -22.79 -0.85 9.64
C GLU A 78 -23.74 -1.74 10.45
N GLU A 79 -23.77 -1.57 11.77
CA GLU A 79 -24.85 -2.08 12.59
C GLU A 79 -25.91 -1.00 12.77
N PRO A 80 -27.19 -1.30 12.49
CA PRO A 80 -28.26 -0.36 12.71
C PRO A 80 -28.31 0.02 14.19
N ALA A 81 -28.50 1.31 14.44
CA ALA A 81 -28.62 1.85 15.78
C ALA A 81 -29.84 1.25 16.52
N LYS A 82 -29.71 1.10 17.84
CA LYS A 82 -30.88 0.97 18.72
C LYS A 82 -31.51 2.36 18.89
N GLU A 83 -32.83 2.43 19.05
CA GLU A 83 -33.60 3.70 19.09
C GLU A 83 -32.87 4.83 19.84
N GLY A 84 -32.56 5.91 19.13
CA GLY A 84 -31.93 7.13 19.68
C GLY A 84 -30.40 7.20 19.63
N SER A 85 -29.70 6.18 19.12
CA SER A 85 -28.23 6.19 18.97
C SER A 85 -27.78 6.37 17.51
N GLU A 86 -26.51 6.73 17.29
CA GLU A 86 -25.89 6.69 15.97
C GLU A 86 -25.56 5.24 15.55
N PRO A 87 -25.59 4.92 14.25
CA PRO A 87 -25.20 3.59 13.78
C PRO A 87 -23.74 3.31 14.11
N ARG A 88 -23.45 2.09 14.56
CA ARG A 88 -22.07 1.67 14.82
C ARG A 88 -21.43 1.30 13.50
N VAL A 89 -20.32 1.95 13.18
CA VAL A 89 -19.57 1.70 11.95
C VAL A 89 -18.34 0.86 12.26
N PHE A 90 -18.09 -0.14 11.44
CA PHE A 90 -16.95 -1.05 11.57
C PHE A 90 -16.11 -1.03 10.30
N SER A 91 -14.80 -1.00 10.45
CA SER A 91 -13.89 -1.37 9.36
C SER A 91 -13.72 -2.89 9.40
N SER A 92 -14.03 -3.56 8.30
CA SER A 92 -14.03 -5.03 8.20
C SER A 92 -13.07 -5.50 7.10
N LEU A 93 -12.43 -6.64 7.31
CA LEU A 93 -11.50 -7.26 6.36
C LEU A 93 -11.95 -8.67 5.98
N ILE A 94 -12.09 -8.91 4.69
CA ILE A 94 -12.32 -10.24 4.10
C ILE A 94 -11.24 -10.58 3.09
N ASP A 95 -11.16 -11.86 2.72
CA ASP A 95 -10.38 -12.37 1.60
C ASP A 95 -11.05 -13.64 1.01
N GLY A 96 -10.42 -14.26 0.00
CA GLY A 96 -10.99 -15.44 -0.66
C GLY A 96 -11.03 -16.70 0.21
N HIS A 97 -10.29 -16.71 1.32
CA HIS A 97 -10.30 -17.80 2.32
C HIS A 97 -11.34 -17.58 3.42
N SER A 98 -12.03 -16.45 3.43
CA SER A 98 -13.06 -16.13 4.41
C SER A 98 -14.31 -16.99 4.17
N GLU A 99 -14.84 -17.60 5.23
CA GLU A 99 -15.98 -18.53 5.14
C GLU A 99 -17.21 -17.85 4.55
N LEU A 100 -17.93 -18.55 3.68
CA LEU A 100 -19.20 -18.08 3.14
C LEU A 100 -20.33 -18.47 4.09
N ASN A 101 -21.08 -17.47 4.56
CA ASN A 101 -22.30 -17.71 5.31
C ASN A 101 -23.35 -18.38 4.39
N PRO A 102 -23.89 -19.57 4.75
CA PRO A 102 -24.81 -20.32 3.90
C PRO A 102 -26.11 -19.56 3.58
N GLU A 103 -26.58 -18.72 4.50
CA GLU A 103 -27.87 -18.02 4.41
C GLU A 103 -27.73 -16.71 3.64
N THR A 104 -26.75 -15.88 4.01
CA THR A 104 -26.58 -14.55 3.41
C THR A 104 -25.73 -14.58 2.14
N LYS A 105 -25.01 -15.68 1.90
CA LYS A 105 -23.98 -15.82 0.86
C LYS A 105 -22.87 -14.77 0.92
N LYS A 106 -22.73 -14.08 2.06
CA LYS A 106 -21.66 -13.11 2.30
C LYS A 106 -20.49 -13.79 3.00
N ARG A 107 -19.29 -13.28 2.76
CA ARG A 107 -18.07 -13.73 3.43
C ARG A 107 -18.03 -13.19 4.86
N THR A 108 -17.71 -14.06 5.81
CA THR A 108 -17.53 -13.69 7.21
C THR A 108 -16.20 -12.95 7.38
N PRO A 109 -16.19 -11.71 7.91
CA PRO A 109 -14.96 -10.94 8.05
C PRO A 109 -13.98 -11.58 9.04
N LYS A 110 -12.70 -11.62 8.67
CA LYS A 110 -11.60 -12.09 9.54
C LYS A 110 -11.32 -11.12 10.68
N PHE A 111 -11.47 -9.83 10.37
CA PHE A 111 -11.38 -8.75 11.35
C PHE A 111 -12.57 -7.84 11.15
N ARG A 112 -13.15 -7.40 12.26
CA ARG A 112 -14.25 -6.44 12.31
C ARG A 112 -14.01 -5.51 13.49
N ILE A 113 -13.56 -4.29 13.20
CA ILE A 113 -13.07 -3.34 14.19
C ILE A 113 -14.02 -2.16 14.22
N GLU A 114 -14.61 -1.88 15.38
CA GLU A 114 -15.47 -0.71 15.58
C GLU A 114 -14.65 0.57 15.44
N LEU A 115 -15.16 1.50 14.64
CA LEU A 115 -14.57 2.82 14.44
C LEU A 115 -15.16 3.81 15.45
N PRO A 116 -14.43 4.87 15.82
CA PRO A 116 -14.89 5.87 16.79
C PRO A 116 -16.07 6.73 16.30
N GLY A 117 -16.51 6.53 15.06
CA GLY A 117 -17.60 7.25 14.40
C GLY A 117 -17.60 6.96 12.90
N ASN A 118 -18.36 7.73 12.14
CA ASN A 118 -18.37 7.64 10.69
C ASN A 118 -17.01 8.09 10.11
N PRO A 119 -16.25 7.21 9.41
CA PRO A 119 -14.94 7.55 8.88
C PRO A 119 -15.00 8.39 7.60
N ILE A 120 -16.18 8.59 7.00
CA ILE A 120 -16.36 9.36 5.76
C ILE A 120 -16.38 10.85 6.12
N ILE A 121 -15.22 11.50 6.09
CA ILE A 121 -15.08 12.93 6.43
C ILE A 121 -14.48 13.77 5.30
N GLY A 122 -13.86 13.15 4.29
CA GLY A 122 -13.29 13.81 3.12
C GLY A 122 -14.01 13.48 1.81
N ASP A 123 -13.23 13.45 0.72
CA ASP A 123 -13.70 13.19 -0.65
C ASP A 123 -13.60 11.69 -1.04
N GLY A 124 -13.39 10.79 -0.08
CA GLY A 124 -13.42 9.34 -0.28
C GLY A 124 -12.06 8.64 -0.39
N LYS A 125 -11.07 9.18 -1.12
CA LYS A 125 -9.73 8.54 -1.26
C LYS A 125 -9.00 8.47 0.08
N SER A 126 -8.88 9.61 0.76
CA SER A 126 -8.32 9.69 2.11
C SER A 126 -9.06 8.84 3.14
N ASP A 127 -10.40 8.81 3.07
CA ASP A 127 -11.24 8.02 3.97
C ASP A 127 -10.98 6.51 3.76
N ASN A 128 -10.84 6.07 2.49
CA ASN A 128 -10.48 4.70 2.10
C ASN A 128 -9.14 4.29 2.72
N GLN A 129 -8.11 5.10 2.49
CA GLN A 129 -6.78 4.82 3.04
C GLN A 129 -6.80 4.76 4.57
N ASN A 130 -7.48 5.68 5.23
CA ASN A 130 -7.49 5.79 6.69
C ASN A 130 -8.23 4.65 7.39
N HIS A 131 -9.37 4.17 6.87
CA HIS A 131 -10.05 3.04 7.50
C HIS A 131 -9.36 1.69 7.17
N ALA A 132 -8.73 1.58 6.01
CA ALA A 132 -8.05 0.36 5.58
C ALA A 132 -6.66 0.20 6.21
N VAL A 133 -5.98 1.30 6.57
CA VAL A 133 -4.61 1.25 7.11
C VAL A 133 -4.52 0.37 8.35
N ILE A 134 -5.56 0.25 9.20
CA ILE A 134 -5.51 -0.62 10.40
C ILE A 134 -5.20 -2.10 10.07
N PHE A 135 -5.45 -2.54 8.84
CA PHE A 135 -5.18 -3.90 8.36
C PHE A 135 -3.81 -4.09 7.74
N HIS A 136 -3.04 -3.02 7.52
CA HIS A 136 -1.67 -3.12 7.01
C HIS A 136 -0.82 -4.00 7.94
N ARG A 137 0.08 -4.80 7.35
CA ARG A 137 1.06 -5.60 8.08
C ARG A 137 2.38 -5.51 7.33
N GLY A 138 3.44 -5.16 8.05
CA GLY A 138 4.77 -4.93 7.48
C GLY A 138 5.29 -3.53 7.80
N GLU A 139 6.57 -3.31 7.48
CA GLU A 139 7.29 -2.07 7.79
C GLU A 139 7.07 -0.97 6.74
N TYR A 140 6.71 -1.38 5.51
CA TYR A 140 6.52 -0.51 4.37
C TYR A 140 5.13 -0.71 3.78
N LEU A 141 4.54 0.40 3.32
CA LEU A 141 3.26 0.45 2.62
C LEU A 141 3.51 1.08 1.25
N GLN A 142 2.97 0.48 0.19
CA GLN A 142 2.85 1.17 -1.09
C GLN A 142 1.39 1.56 -1.27
N VAL A 143 1.17 2.80 -1.66
CA VAL A 143 -0.15 3.31 -2.04
C VAL A 143 -0.19 3.42 -3.57
N VAL A 144 -1.20 2.79 -4.14
CA VAL A 144 -1.42 2.74 -5.60
C VAL A 144 -2.90 3.01 -5.86
N ASP A 145 -3.17 3.71 -6.94
CA ASP A 145 -4.54 3.96 -7.39
C ASP A 145 -5.09 2.73 -8.15
N ALA A 146 -6.42 2.63 -8.25
CA ALA A 146 -7.09 1.46 -8.80
C ALA A 146 -6.83 1.22 -10.30
N ASN A 147 -6.35 2.24 -11.00
CA ASN A 147 -5.95 2.18 -12.41
C ASN A 147 -4.48 1.81 -12.61
N GLN A 148 -3.72 1.61 -11.52
CA GLN A 148 -2.29 1.33 -11.59
C GLN A 148 -1.97 -0.14 -11.31
N ASP A 149 -0.93 -0.65 -11.96
CA ASP A 149 -0.32 -1.94 -11.65
C ASP A 149 1.18 -1.93 -11.97
N ASN A 150 1.89 -2.93 -11.50
CA ASN A 150 3.31 -3.08 -11.75
C ASN A 150 3.58 -4.27 -12.67
N TYR A 151 4.41 -4.06 -13.67
CA TYR A 151 5.01 -5.18 -14.41
C TYR A 151 5.89 -6.02 -13.49
N LEU A 152 6.12 -7.27 -13.88
CA LEU A 152 6.90 -8.22 -13.09
C LEU A 152 8.35 -7.76 -12.92
N GLU A 153 8.91 -7.16 -13.97
CA GLU A 153 10.27 -6.64 -14.07
C GLU A 153 10.53 -5.53 -13.04
N GLU A 154 9.52 -4.69 -12.78
CA GLU A 154 9.57 -3.65 -11.75
C GLU A 154 9.45 -4.27 -10.36
N CYS A 155 8.55 -5.25 -10.19
CA CYS A 155 8.39 -5.96 -8.92
C CYS A 155 9.65 -6.70 -8.44
N ILE A 156 10.53 -7.17 -9.34
CA ILE A 156 11.80 -7.81 -8.96
C ILE A 156 12.75 -6.81 -8.27
N LYS A 157 12.63 -5.51 -8.57
CA LYS A 157 13.47 -4.46 -7.99
C LYS A 157 13.06 -4.10 -6.55
N ILE A 158 11.99 -4.68 -6.00
CA ILE A 158 11.42 -4.30 -4.70
C ILE A 158 12.45 -4.30 -3.57
N ARG A 159 13.41 -5.25 -3.56
CA ARG A 159 14.49 -5.30 -2.56
C ARG A 159 15.35 -4.04 -2.57
N ASN A 160 15.68 -3.54 -3.76
CA ASN A 160 16.47 -2.33 -3.92
C ASN A 160 15.64 -1.11 -3.51
N VAL A 161 14.39 -1.04 -3.96
CA VAL A 161 13.43 0.02 -3.58
C VAL A 161 13.31 0.14 -2.06
N LEU A 162 13.11 -0.97 -1.35
CA LEU A 162 13.05 -0.96 0.13
C LEU A 162 14.40 -0.58 0.77
N GLY A 163 15.52 -0.86 0.10
CA GLY A 163 16.85 -0.44 0.55
C GLY A 163 17.06 1.08 0.56
N GLU A 164 16.30 1.82 -0.25
CA GLU A 164 16.38 3.28 -0.28
C GLU A 164 15.87 3.96 0.99
N PHE A 165 15.18 3.21 1.86
CA PHE A 165 14.83 3.66 3.21
C PHE A 165 16.03 3.73 4.17
N GLU A 166 17.17 3.14 3.79
CA GLU A 166 18.46 3.23 4.50
C GLU A 166 18.47 2.51 5.86
N GLU A 167 17.60 1.49 6.04
CA GLU A 167 17.38 0.80 7.33
C GLU A 167 18.03 -0.59 7.44
N TYR A 168 18.75 -1.06 6.41
CA TYR A 168 19.39 -2.38 6.48
C TYR A 168 20.48 -2.50 7.56
N ASN A 169 21.14 -1.38 7.88
CA ASN A 169 22.22 -1.32 8.87
C ASN A 169 21.82 -0.41 10.03
N MET A 170 20.84 -0.84 10.83
CA MET A 170 20.48 -0.10 12.04
C MET A 170 21.60 -0.17 13.08
N SER A 171 21.97 0.97 13.65
CA SER A 171 22.92 1.01 14.76
C SER A 171 22.37 0.27 15.98
N SER A 172 23.26 -0.42 16.70
CA SER A 172 22.97 -1.00 18.02
C SER A 172 23.05 0.03 19.15
N GLN A 173 23.52 1.25 18.88
CA GLN A 173 23.60 2.32 19.87
C GLN A 173 22.25 3.00 20.06
N SER A 174 21.96 3.41 21.30
CA SER A 174 20.79 4.24 21.57
C SER A 174 21.01 5.65 21.01
N PRO A 175 20.03 6.26 20.32
CA PRO A 175 20.11 7.65 19.88
C PRO A 175 20.28 8.64 21.05
N TYR A 176 19.88 8.24 22.26
CA TYR A 176 20.00 9.04 23.48
C TYR A 176 21.31 8.76 24.26
N GLY A 177 22.17 7.89 23.75
CA GLY A 177 23.47 7.57 24.35
C GLY A 177 24.56 8.59 23.97
N GLN A 178 25.65 8.61 24.76
CA GLN A 178 26.76 9.56 24.55
C GLN A 178 27.43 9.47 23.16
N GLY A 179 27.29 8.36 22.42
CA GLY A 179 27.81 8.19 21.06
C GLY A 179 26.75 8.16 19.93
N GLY A 180 25.49 7.89 20.25
CA GLY A 180 24.45 7.63 19.23
C GLY A 180 24.08 8.85 18.41
N HIS A 181 24.16 10.05 18.98
CA HIS A 181 23.78 11.30 18.28
C HIS A 181 24.45 11.49 16.92
N LYS A 182 25.68 10.99 16.70
CA LYS A 182 26.35 11.05 15.40
C LYS A 182 25.77 10.06 14.39
N GLU A 183 25.38 8.88 14.86
CA GLU A 183 24.84 7.80 14.01
C GLU A 183 23.38 8.09 13.60
N PHE A 184 22.64 8.83 14.42
CA PHE A 184 21.26 9.26 14.15
C PHE A 184 21.16 10.72 13.66
N ALA A 185 22.26 11.32 13.18
CA ALA A 185 22.27 12.69 12.68
C ALA A 185 21.53 12.85 11.34
N LYS A 186 21.34 11.76 10.59
CA LYS A 186 20.62 11.77 9.32
C LYS A 186 19.15 11.47 9.58
N ASP A 187 18.28 12.39 9.19
CA ASP A 187 16.82 12.21 9.27
C ASP A 187 16.39 10.90 8.58
N PRO A 188 15.46 10.11 9.10
CA PRO A 188 14.98 8.89 8.43
C PRO A 188 14.25 9.20 7.11
N VAL A 189 14.25 8.24 6.19
CA VAL A 189 13.44 8.34 4.96
C VAL A 189 12.03 7.91 5.30
N ALA A 190 11.07 8.83 5.25
CA ALA A 190 9.68 8.54 5.57
C ALA A 190 8.90 8.05 4.34
N ILE A 191 9.23 8.60 3.17
CA ILE A 191 8.55 8.32 1.90
C ILE A 191 9.61 8.20 0.80
N LEU A 192 9.47 7.19 -0.03
CA LEU A 192 10.24 7.00 -1.26
C LEU A 192 9.27 7.10 -2.43
N GLY A 193 9.37 8.20 -3.17
CA GLY A 193 8.58 8.35 -4.38
C GLY A 193 9.14 7.55 -5.53
N ALA A 194 8.25 7.15 -6.43
CA ALA A 194 8.57 6.38 -7.62
C ALA A 194 8.02 7.07 -8.86
N ARG A 195 8.47 6.63 -10.04
CA ARG A 195 7.97 7.16 -11.30
C ARG A 195 6.64 6.52 -11.67
N GLU A 196 5.82 7.27 -12.37
CA GLU A 196 4.60 6.79 -13.00
C GLU A 196 4.80 6.78 -14.53
N TYR A 197 4.37 5.72 -15.20
CA TYR A 197 4.39 5.60 -16.65
C TYR A 197 2.99 5.40 -17.20
N ILE A 198 2.54 6.36 -18.01
CA ILE A 198 1.18 6.36 -18.56
C ILE A 198 1.19 5.70 -19.94
N PHE A 199 0.85 4.42 -20.00
CA PHE A 199 0.85 3.65 -21.25
C PHE A 199 -0.17 4.12 -22.29
N SER A 200 -1.19 4.91 -21.89
CA SER A 200 -2.20 5.47 -22.79
C SER A 200 -1.69 6.62 -23.65
N GLU A 201 -0.41 7.00 -23.56
CA GLU A 201 0.24 7.99 -24.43
C GLU A 201 -0.03 7.73 -25.92
N ASN A 202 -0.12 6.45 -26.31
CA ASN A 202 -0.33 6.05 -27.70
C ASN A 202 -1.79 6.14 -28.18
N ILE A 203 -2.73 6.54 -27.30
CA ILE A 203 -4.17 6.64 -27.60
C ILE A 203 -4.52 8.07 -28.03
N GLY A 204 -3.87 8.52 -29.10
CA GLY A 204 -4.11 9.83 -29.71
C GLY A 204 -3.62 11.02 -28.88
N ILE A 205 -3.90 12.23 -29.40
CA ILE A 205 -3.27 13.47 -28.90
C ILE A 205 -3.62 13.83 -27.45
N LEU A 206 -4.82 13.45 -26.98
CA LEU A 206 -5.21 13.69 -25.59
C LEU A 206 -4.45 12.77 -24.62
N GLY A 207 -4.24 11.51 -25.01
CA GLY A 207 -3.43 10.56 -24.25
C GLY A 207 -1.98 11.02 -24.16
N ASP A 208 -1.40 11.45 -25.28
CA ASP A 208 -0.04 12.00 -25.35
C ASP A 208 0.15 13.22 -24.44
N ILE A 209 -0.75 14.21 -24.51
CA ILE A 209 -0.67 15.41 -23.65
C ILE A 209 -0.84 15.05 -22.17
N ALA A 210 -1.77 14.13 -21.83
CA ALA A 210 -1.98 13.71 -20.45
C ALA A 210 -0.75 12.98 -19.88
N ALA A 211 -0.17 12.06 -20.66
CA ALA A 211 1.05 11.35 -20.31
C ALA A 211 2.24 12.31 -20.15
N GLY A 212 2.42 13.26 -21.08
CA GLY A 212 3.49 14.26 -21.01
C GLY A 212 3.37 15.20 -19.80
N LYS A 213 2.14 15.55 -19.40
CA LYS A 213 1.88 16.29 -18.15
C LYS A 213 2.37 15.49 -16.94
N GLU A 214 2.02 14.21 -16.87
CA GLU A 214 2.41 13.35 -15.75
C GLU A 214 3.93 13.11 -15.71
N GLN A 215 4.56 12.86 -16.86
CA GLN A 215 6.01 12.71 -16.96
C GLN A 215 6.75 13.98 -16.50
N THR A 216 6.23 15.17 -16.85
CA THR A 216 6.84 16.43 -16.44
C THR A 216 6.69 16.68 -14.94
N PHE A 217 5.50 16.44 -14.40
CA PHE A 217 5.19 16.70 -12.99
C PHE A 217 5.69 15.58 -12.06
N GLY A 218 5.17 14.36 -12.23
CA GLY A 218 5.43 13.20 -11.38
C GLY A 218 6.85 12.64 -11.49
N THR A 219 7.55 12.87 -12.62
CA THR A 219 8.93 12.39 -12.80
C THR A 219 9.96 13.51 -12.79
N LEU A 220 9.93 14.46 -13.74
CA LEU A 220 11.01 15.45 -13.87
C LEU A 220 11.04 16.46 -12.72
N SER A 221 9.89 17.04 -12.39
CA SER A 221 9.78 18.01 -11.28
C SER A 221 10.02 17.34 -9.93
N ALA A 222 9.45 16.15 -9.72
CA ALA A 222 9.68 15.35 -8.51
C ALA A 222 11.16 15.06 -8.26
N ARG A 223 11.92 14.73 -9.32
CA ARG A 223 13.37 14.51 -9.26
C ARG A 223 14.13 15.76 -8.81
N ALA A 224 13.87 16.91 -9.45
CA ALA A 224 14.51 18.16 -9.10
C ALA A 224 14.18 18.58 -7.66
N LEU A 225 12.91 18.45 -7.27
CA LEU A 225 12.44 18.73 -5.91
C LEU A 225 13.08 17.78 -4.89
N ALA A 226 13.23 16.49 -5.19
CA ALA A 226 13.87 15.53 -4.30
C ALA A 226 15.35 15.87 -4.09
N PHE A 227 16.06 16.32 -5.14
CA PHE A 227 17.45 16.74 -5.05
C PHE A 227 17.66 17.92 -4.08
N ILE A 228 16.75 18.89 -4.08
CA ILE A 228 16.80 20.04 -3.16
C ILE A 228 16.07 19.80 -1.82
N GLY A 229 15.54 18.60 -1.59
CA GLY A 229 14.80 18.25 -0.38
C GLY A 229 13.37 18.82 -0.28
N GLY A 230 12.82 19.32 -1.38
CA GLY A 230 11.47 19.92 -1.46
C GLY A 230 10.38 19.01 -2.01
N LYS A 231 10.67 17.74 -2.34
CA LYS A 231 9.65 16.81 -2.87
C LYS A 231 8.62 16.47 -1.79
N LEU A 232 7.34 16.59 -2.12
CA LEU A 232 6.23 16.10 -1.29
C LEU A 232 5.68 14.76 -1.81
N HIS A 233 4.72 14.22 -1.07
CA HIS A 233 3.96 13.04 -1.44
C HIS A 233 2.75 13.46 -2.29
N TYR A 234 2.56 12.83 -3.44
CA TYR A 234 1.47 13.16 -4.38
C TYR A 234 0.57 11.94 -4.65
N GLY A 235 0.52 11.01 -3.70
CA GLY A 235 -0.40 9.89 -3.73
C GLY A 235 0.28 8.61 -4.16
N HIS A 236 0.60 8.45 -5.43
CA HIS A 236 1.11 7.19 -5.96
C HIS A 236 2.22 7.42 -6.98
N PRO A 237 3.04 6.39 -7.29
CA PRO A 237 3.13 5.07 -6.65
C PRO A 237 4.16 5.06 -5.50
N ASP A 238 4.05 6.04 -4.59
CA ASP A 238 5.02 6.23 -3.50
C ASP A 238 4.97 5.09 -2.46
N PHE A 239 6.15 4.75 -1.93
CA PHE A 239 6.32 3.86 -0.79
C PHE A 239 6.46 4.68 0.49
N LEU A 240 5.82 4.26 1.55
CA LEU A 240 5.81 4.90 2.85
C LEU A 240 6.41 3.95 3.89
N HIS A 241 7.22 4.48 4.79
CA HIS A 241 7.59 3.76 6.00
C HIS A 241 6.40 3.77 6.96
N ALA A 242 5.72 2.63 7.07
CA ALA A 242 4.45 2.49 7.77
C ALA A 242 4.57 2.85 9.26
N LEU A 243 5.63 2.40 9.93
CA LEU A 243 5.84 2.72 11.36
C LEU A 243 6.05 4.23 11.57
N PHE A 244 6.85 4.87 10.72
CA PHE A 244 7.06 6.31 10.79
C PHE A 244 5.74 7.06 10.60
N MET A 245 4.99 6.76 9.54
CA MET A 245 3.79 7.50 9.16
C MET A 245 2.62 7.27 10.12
N THR A 246 2.32 6.01 10.48
CA THR A 246 1.19 5.69 11.36
C THR A 246 1.32 6.26 12.77
N THR A 247 2.54 6.36 13.29
CA THR A 247 2.81 6.97 14.61
C THR A 247 2.85 8.50 14.58
N ARG A 248 2.82 9.13 13.39
CA ARG A 248 2.99 10.57 13.19
C ARG A 248 1.81 11.24 12.49
N GLY A 249 0.67 10.56 12.45
CA GLY A 249 -0.59 11.13 11.96
C GLY A 249 -1.14 10.47 10.70
N GLY A 250 -0.65 9.28 10.35
CA GLY A 250 -1.22 8.45 9.29
C GLY A 250 -0.62 8.73 7.92
N VAL A 251 -1.16 8.02 6.93
CA VAL A 251 -0.71 8.07 5.53
C VAL A 251 -1.49 9.08 4.69
N SER A 252 -2.62 9.58 5.22
CA SER A 252 -3.52 10.46 4.50
C SER A 252 -4.28 11.41 5.43
N LYS A 253 -4.42 12.67 5.05
CA LYS A 253 -5.14 13.69 5.85
C LYS A 253 -6.51 13.99 5.28
N ALA A 254 -7.51 13.24 5.74
CA ALA A 254 -8.91 13.51 5.42
C ALA A 254 -9.42 14.75 6.20
N GLN A 255 -9.94 15.75 5.50
CA GLN A 255 -10.66 16.87 6.11
C GLN A 255 -11.70 17.46 5.16
N LYS A 256 -12.93 17.64 5.65
CA LYS A 256 -14.03 18.23 4.90
C LYS A 256 -13.69 19.64 4.41
N GLY A 257 -13.57 19.83 3.10
CA GLY A 257 -13.51 21.14 2.45
C GLY A 257 -12.23 21.96 2.64
N LEU A 258 -11.22 21.47 3.38
CA LEU A 258 -9.94 22.17 3.55
C LEU A 258 -8.80 21.51 2.77
N HIS A 259 -8.71 20.18 2.82
CA HIS A 259 -7.65 19.44 2.14
C HIS A 259 -8.18 18.90 0.81
N LEU A 260 -7.92 19.62 -0.27
CA LEU A 260 -8.18 19.14 -1.64
C LEU A 260 -7.18 18.07 -2.11
N ASN A 261 -6.05 17.94 -1.41
CA ASN A 261 -5.01 16.96 -1.73
C ASN A 261 -4.42 16.41 -0.43
N GLU A 262 -5.01 15.32 0.06
CA GLU A 262 -4.68 14.62 1.29
C GLU A 262 -3.23 14.12 1.35
N ASP A 263 -2.68 13.76 0.20
CA ASP A 263 -1.38 13.09 0.07
C ASP A 263 -0.26 14.10 0.34
N ILE A 264 -0.41 15.33 -0.16
CA ILE A 264 0.52 16.44 0.08
C ILE A 264 0.68 16.71 1.58
N PHE A 265 -0.41 16.69 2.34
CA PHE A 265 -0.34 16.94 3.79
C PHE A 265 0.33 15.80 4.55
N ALA A 266 0.26 14.56 4.05
CA ALA A 266 1.07 13.47 4.59
C ALA A 266 2.56 13.73 4.32
N GLY A 267 2.92 14.21 3.13
CA GLY A 267 4.29 14.65 2.81
C GLY A 267 4.78 15.79 3.72
N MET A 268 3.96 16.83 3.93
CA MET A 268 4.28 17.93 4.85
C MET A 268 4.44 17.45 6.30
N THR A 269 3.60 16.50 6.72
CA THR A 269 3.70 15.88 8.06
C THR A 269 5.00 15.12 8.21
N ALA A 270 5.44 14.41 7.17
CA ALA A 270 6.71 13.69 7.18
C ALA A 270 7.88 14.65 7.44
N PHE A 271 7.95 15.77 6.68
CA PHE A 271 8.96 16.81 6.89
C PHE A 271 8.88 17.46 8.27
N ALA A 272 7.69 17.88 8.70
CA ALA A 272 7.51 18.52 10.00
C ALA A 272 7.85 17.61 11.19
N ARG A 273 7.95 16.29 10.97
CA ARG A 273 8.29 15.29 11.99
C ARG A 273 9.70 14.72 11.82
N GLY A 274 10.56 15.39 11.06
CA GLY A 274 11.97 15.05 10.89
C GLY A 274 12.21 13.88 9.95
N GLY A 275 11.26 13.57 9.06
CA GLY A 275 11.45 12.62 7.97
C GLY A 275 11.90 13.32 6.70
N ARG A 276 12.55 12.58 5.80
CA ARG A 276 12.88 13.02 4.43
C ARG A 276 12.09 12.23 3.40
N ILE A 277 11.97 12.80 2.21
CA ILE A 277 11.29 12.20 1.06
C ILE A 277 12.31 12.04 -0.07
N LYS A 278 12.52 10.81 -0.53
CA LYS A 278 13.41 10.48 -1.66
C LYS A 278 12.60 10.25 -2.95
N HIS A 279 13.29 10.16 -4.08
CA HIS A 279 12.71 9.75 -5.35
C HIS A 279 13.60 8.70 -6.01
N SER A 280 13.00 7.58 -6.43
CA SER A 280 13.66 6.50 -7.13
C SER A 280 13.41 6.62 -8.63
N GLU A 281 14.48 6.60 -9.43
CA GLU A 281 14.39 6.74 -10.89
C GLU A 281 14.41 5.42 -11.64
N TYR A 282 14.86 4.34 -10.98
CA TYR A 282 15.04 3.02 -11.60
C TYR A 282 13.81 2.11 -11.47
N TYR A 283 12.80 2.55 -10.71
CA TYR A 283 11.54 1.87 -10.51
C TYR A 283 10.38 2.73 -11.04
N GLN A 284 9.42 2.10 -11.70
CA GLN A 284 8.20 2.76 -12.17
C GLN A 284 6.96 1.88 -11.96
N CYS A 285 5.81 2.52 -11.76
CA CYS A 285 4.48 1.89 -11.81
C CYS A 285 3.74 2.42 -13.04
N ASP A 286 2.91 1.58 -13.64
CA ASP A 286 2.01 1.96 -14.72
C ASP A 286 0.58 2.18 -14.19
#